data_AF-A0A8T2CR54-F1
#
_entry.id   AF-A0A8T2CR54-F1
#
_cell.length_a   1.000
_cell.length_b   1.000
_cell.length_c   1.000
_cell.angle_alpha   90.00
_cell.angle_beta   90.00
_cell.angle_gamma   90.00
#
_symmetry.space_group_name_H-M   'P 1'
#
loop_
_entity.id
_entity.type
_entity.pdbx_description
1 polymer ?
#
loop_
_entity_poly.entity_id
_entity_poly.type
_entity_poly.pdbx_seq_one_letter_code
_entity_poly.pdbx_strand_id
1 'polypeptide(L)'
;MDLSRSQSNFQLGFGCSHASMTPTPTPRAPIADDSINLQVDQSFRSLPTTFPPIPLQLLEQKVEKITVEEPKKDGGDQKEDEHFRILGHHMCLKRQRDCPLLLTQAKHPKRSSIGDTDLESRRAAVRAWGDQPIHLADPDIHELMEKEKQRQVRGIELIASENFVCRAVMEALGSHLTNKYSEGMPGARYYTGNQYIDQIENLCIERALTAFGLESDKWGVNVQPYSCTSANFAVYTGLLLPGERIMGLDSPSGGHMSHGYCTPGGKKISAASIFFESFPYKVNPQTGYIDYDKLEDKALDYRPKILICGGSSYPRDWDFARVRQIADKCGAVLMCDMAHISGLVATKECSNPFDHCDIVTSTTHKGLRGPRGGIIFYRRGPKIRKQGHHSSHSDTSTHYDLEEKINFAVFPSLQGGPHNNHIAALAIALKQVATPEYKAYIQQMKKNAQALAAALLRRKCRLVTGGTDNHLLLWDLTPMGLTGKVYEKVCEMCHITLNKTAIFGDNGTISPGGVRIGTPAMTTRGCIESDFETMADFLIKAAQITSALQREHGKSHKEFVKSLCTNKDIAELRNRVEAFALQYEMPASLIRIE
;
A
#
# COMPACT_ATOMS: atom_id res chain seq x y z
N MET A 1 60.42 31.97 -24.22
CA MET A 1 60.14 32.60 -22.91
C MET A 1 59.55 31.49 -22.04
N ASP A 2 60.30 30.52 -21.55
CA ASP A 2 61.47 30.54 -20.64
C ASP A 2 61.10 30.77 -19.16
N LEU A 3 61.79 30.01 -18.28
CA LEU A 3 61.71 29.84 -16.80
C LEU A 3 60.80 28.69 -16.29
N SER A 4 61.28 27.46 -16.04
CA SER A 4 62.24 26.91 -15.03
C SER A 4 61.52 26.25 -13.82
N ARG A 5 61.41 24.90 -13.74
CA ARG A 5 62.21 23.94 -12.89
C ARG A 5 62.26 24.28 -11.39
N SER A 6 61.92 23.38 -10.46
CA SER A 6 62.74 22.20 -10.10
C SER A 6 61.99 21.03 -9.43
N GLN A 7 62.48 19.82 -9.72
CA GLN A 7 62.24 18.54 -9.04
C GLN A 7 63.13 18.38 -7.78
N SER A 8 62.77 17.44 -6.90
CA SER A 8 63.75 16.49 -6.32
C SER A 8 63.10 15.20 -5.81
N ASN A 9 63.57 14.08 -6.35
CA ASN A 9 63.38 12.66 -5.96
C ASN A 9 64.16 12.29 -4.68
N PHE A 10 63.89 11.12 -4.08
CA PHE A 10 64.85 10.04 -3.70
C PHE A 10 64.09 8.86 -3.02
N GLN A 11 63.92 7.69 -3.69
CA GLN A 11 64.54 6.34 -3.48
C GLN A 11 64.37 5.69 -2.09
N LEU A 12 63.73 4.51 -1.90
CA LEU A 12 64.03 3.09 -2.23
C LEU A 12 65.11 2.38 -1.36
N GLY A 13 64.74 1.26 -0.71
CA GLY A 13 65.62 0.17 -0.21
C GLY A 13 65.22 -0.42 1.16
N PHE A 14 64.54 -1.58 1.25
CA PHE A 14 65.01 -3.00 1.31
C PHE A 14 65.34 -3.54 2.72
N GLY A 15 64.73 -4.69 3.09
CA GLY A 15 65.12 -5.53 4.23
C GLY A 15 64.12 -6.63 4.62
N CYS A 16 64.31 -7.85 4.09
CA CYS A 16 63.63 -9.11 4.47
C CYS A 16 64.13 -9.69 5.81
N SER A 17 63.29 -10.43 6.55
CA SER A 17 63.37 -11.91 6.69
C SER A 17 62.57 -12.50 7.88
N HIS A 18 61.78 -13.54 7.58
CA HIS A 18 61.37 -14.73 8.35
C HIS A 18 60.99 -14.66 9.84
N ALA A 19 59.77 -15.13 10.17
CA ALA A 19 59.56 -16.48 10.74
C ALA A 19 58.06 -16.80 10.92
N SER A 20 57.69 -18.00 10.46
CA SER A 20 56.44 -18.71 10.73
C SER A 20 56.30 -19.00 12.23
N MET A 21 55.08 -18.92 12.78
CA MET A 21 54.52 -19.89 13.73
C MET A 21 52.98 -19.78 13.77
N THR A 22 52.31 -20.83 13.33
CA THR A 22 50.91 -21.15 13.61
C THR A 22 50.70 -21.43 15.10
N PRO A 23 49.49 -21.15 15.64
CA PRO A 23 48.83 -22.17 16.45
C PRO A 23 47.39 -22.46 16.00
N THR A 24 47.10 -23.76 16.05
CA THR A 24 45.83 -24.48 15.98
C THR A 24 44.65 -23.82 16.73
N PRO A 25 43.43 -23.89 16.20
CA PRO A 25 42.21 -23.63 16.98
C PRO A 25 41.67 -24.93 17.60
N THR A 26 41.50 -24.96 18.91
CA THR A 26 40.65 -25.92 19.65
C THR A 26 39.23 -25.37 19.82
N PRO A 27 38.22 -26.25 19.95
CA PRO A 27 36.85 -25.97 19.52
C PRO A 27 36.04 -25.24 20.59
N ARG A 28 35.29 -24.20 20.19
CA ARG A 28 34.21 -23.64 21.00
C ARG A 28 32.86 -23.91 20.33
N ALA A 29 31.93 -24.32 21.18
CA ALA A 29 30.62 -24.88 20.89
C ALA A 29 29.74 -24.00 19.97
N PRO A 30 28.87 -24.61 19.15
CA PRO A 30 27.95 -23.87 18.29
C PRO A 30 26.83 -23.23 19.10
N ILE A 31 26.65 -21.93 18.87
CA ILE A 31 25.50 -21.14 19.28
C ILE A 31 24.31 -21.56 18.41
N ALA A 32 23.16 -21.80 19.02
CA ALA A 32 21.92 -22.18 18.35
C ALA A 32 21.46 -21.08 17.37
N ASP A 33 21.34 -21.47 16.11
CA ASP A 33 20.76 -20.71 15.02
C ASP A 33 19.28 -21.15 14.89
N ASP A 34 18.35 -20.35 15.40
CA ASP A 34 16.91 -20.55 15.17
C ASP A 34 16.54 -20.04 13.76
N SER A 35 17.04 -20.78 12.78
CA SER A 35 16.67 -20.67 11.37
C SER A 35 15.81 -21.87 10.99
N ILE A 36 14.54 -21.62 10.65
CA ILE A 36 13.63 -22.63 10.12
C ILE A 36 14.21 -23.15 8.79
N ASN A 37 14.79 -24.35 8.83
CA ASN A 37 15.28 -25.08 7.65
C ASN A 37 14.14 -25.94 7.07
N LEU A 38 13.68 -25.59 5.87
CA LEU A 38 12.95 -26.50 5.00
C LEU A 38 13.97 -27.18 4.07
N GLN A 39 14.25 -28.46 4.33
CA GLN A 39 15.07 -29.29 3.45
C GLN A 39 14.34 -29.52 2.12
N VAL A 40 14.93 -29.03 1.03
CA VAL A 40 14.54 -29.41 -0.34
C VAL A 40 15.61 -30.37 -0.85
N ASP A 41 15.16 -31.57 -1.22
CA ASP A 41 16.00 -32.65 -1.72
C ASP A 41 16.70 -32.23 -3.04
N GLN A 42 18.03 -32.27 -3.04
CA GLN A 42 18.86 -31.99 -4.21
C GLN A 42 19.20 -33.30 -4.90
N SER A 43 18.28 -33.80 -5.71
CA SER A 43 18.64 -34.65 -6.83
C SER A 43 17.82 -34.20 -8.03
N PHE A 44 18.47 -33.63 -9.04
CA PHE A 44 18.31 -33.94 -10.46
C PHE A 44 19.10 -32.91 -11.29
N ARG A 45 20.08 -33.44 -12.02
CA ARG A 45 20.97 -32.71 -12.92
C ARG A 45 20.20 -32.13 -14.12
N SER A 46 20.76 -31.04 -14.63
CA SER A 46 20.51 -30.40 -15.92
C SER A 46 20.29 -31.36 -17.10
N LEU A 47 19.29 -31.07 -17.93
CA LEU A 47 19.27 -31.37 -19.37
C LEU A 47 18.46 -30.30 -20.14
N PRO A 48 18.85 -29.93 -21.37
CA PRO A 48 18.23 -28.87 -22.16
C PRO A 48 17.20 -29.45 -23.13
N THR A 49 16.01 -28.86 -23.25
CA THR A 49 15.14 -29.12 -24.42
C THR A 49 14.12 -28.01 -24.67
N THR A 50 14.19 -27.49 -25.90
CA THR A 50 13.21 -26.69 -26.63
C THR A 50 11.92 -27.48 -26.92
N PHE A 51 10.74 -26.85 -26.79
CA PHE A 51 9.47 -27.36 -27.36
C PHE A 51 8.60 -26.21 -27.92
N PRO A 52 7.83 -26.45 -29.01
CA PRO A 52 7.05 -25.43 -29.73
C PRO A 52 5.66 -25.20 -29.09
N PRO A 53 4.93 -24.12 -29.45
CA PRO A 53 3.64 -23.81 -28.85
C PRO A 53 2.50 -24.68 -29.43
N ILE A 54 1.59 -25.13 -28.58
CA ILE A 54 0.36 -25.86 -28.95
C ILE A 54 -0.81 -24.85 -28.99
N PRO A 55 -1.63 -24.79 -30.06
CA PRO A 55 -2.79 -23.90 -30.12
C PRO A 55 -4.00 -24.46 -29.34
N LEU A 56 -4.73 -23.57 -28.67
CA LEU A 56 -6.03 -23.85 -28.05
C LEU A 56 -7.13 -23.98 -29.13
N GLN A 57 -7.75 -25.16 -29.25
CA GLN A 57 -8.96 -25.35 -30.06
C GLN A 57 -10.21 -25.34 -29.17
N LEU A 58 -11.22 -24.58 -29.64
CA LEU A 58 -12.55 -24.46 -29.06
C LEU A 58 -13.29 -25.80 -29.01
N LEU A 59 -14.04 -26.01 -27.92
CA LEU A 59 -15.00 -27.11 -27.75
C LEU A 59 -16.26 -26.87 -28.61
N GLU A 60 -16.51 -27.74 -29.60
CA GLU A 60 -17.84 -27.97 -30.16
C GLU A 60 -18.52 -29.15 -29.44
N GLN A 61 -19.81 -28.97 -29.12
CA GLN A 61 -20.66 -29.96 -28.48
C GLN A 61 -21.03 -31.09 -29.45
N LYS A 62 -20.80 -32.34 -29.06
CA LYS A 62 -21.51 -33.50 -29.62
C LYS A 62 -22.23 -34.27 -28.50
N VAL A 63 -23.53 -34.41 -28.69
CA VAL A 63 -24.45 -35.20 -27.89
C VAL A 63 -24.38 -36.65 -28.36
N GLU A 64 -24.10 -37.60 -27.47
CA GLU A 64 -24.41 -39.01 -27.68
C GLU A 64 -24.99 -39.65 -26.41
N LYS A 65 -26.04 -40.46 -26.64
CA LYS A 65 -26.87 -41.15 -25.66
C LYS A 65 -26.09 -42.27 -24.97
N ILE A 66 -26.24 -42.42 -23.66
CA ILE A 66 -25.77 -43.61 -22.93
C ILE A 66 -26.99 -44.34 -22.34
N THR A 67 -27.16 -45.58 -22.80
CA THR A 67 -28.05 -46.63 -22.29
C THR A 67 -27.50 -47.19 -20.98
N VAL A 68 -28.40 -47.53 -20.06
CA VAL A 68 -28.08 -48.08 -18.73
C VAL A 68 -27.82 -49.58 -18.84
N GLU A 69 -26.62 -50.02 -18.46
CA GLU A 69 -26.35 -51.40 -18.02
C GLU A 69 -25.44 -51.37 -16.79
N GLU A 70 -25.87 -52.02 -15.70
CA GLU A 70 -25.03 -52.32 -14.54
C GLU A 70 -24.05 -53.45 -14.85
N PRO A 71 -22.83 -53.40 -14.30
CA PRO A 71 -22.18 -54.64 -13.91
C PRO A 71 -21.68 -54.66 -12.46
N LYS A 72 -21.57 -55.91 -12.03
CA LYS A 72 -21.30 -56.44 -10.70
C LYS A 72 -19.92 -56.08 -10.15
N LYS A 73 -19.85 -56.14 -8.81
CA LYS A 73 -18.67 -56.16 -7.96
C LYS A 73 -17.57 -57.10 -8.50
N ASP A 74 -16.37 -56.56 -8.67
CA ASP A 74 -15.16 -57.28 -8.35
C ASP A 74 -14.09 -56.33 -7.79
N GLY A 75 -13.35 -56.79 -6.79
CA GLY A 75 -12.39 -56.00 -6.02
C GLY A 75 -11.03 -55.86 -6.71
N GLY A 76 -10.48 -54.66 -6.70
CA GLY A 76 -9.11 -54.35 -7.12
C GLY A 76 -8.81 -52.88 -6.88
N ASP A 77 -8.10 -52.56 -5.80
CA ASP A 77 -7.74 -51.22 -5.37
C ASP A 77 -6.51 -50.76 -6.20
N GLN A 78 -6.72 -49.97 -7.26
CA GLN A 78 -5.67 -49.20 -7.94
C GLN A 78 -6.02 -47.71 -7.84
N LYS A 79 -5.21 -46.98 -7.08
CA LYS A 79 -5.30 -45.53 -6.92
C LYS A 79 -4.43 -44.86 -7.99
N GLU A 80 -5.04 -44.13 -8.91
CA GLU A 80 -4.34 -43.14 -9.73
C GLU A 80 -4.32 -41.81 -8.96
N ASP A 81 -3.13 -41.35 -8.57
CA ASP A 81 -2.92 -39.99 -8.09
C ASP A 81 -2.89 -39.04 -9.31
N GLU A 82 -3.88 -38.17 -9.46
CA GLU A 82 -3.89 -37.17 -10.52
C GLU A 82 -2.82 -36.10 -10.25
N HIS A 83 -1.86 -36.01 -11.16
CA HIS A 83 -0.80 -35.00 -11.16
C HIS A 83 -1.09 -33.93 -12.21
N PHE A 84 -1.00 -32.66 -11.82
CA PHE A 84 -1.09 -31.54 -12.74
C PHE A 84 -0.09 -30.44 -12.38
N ARG A 85 0.18 -29.54 -13.34
CA ARG A 85 1.14 -28.44 -13.16
C ARG A 85 0.42 -27.10 -13.17
N ILE A 86 0.69 -26.28 -12.17
CA ILE A 86 0.32 -24.86 -12.14
C ILE A 86 1.61 -24.05 -12.06
N LEU A 87 1.79 -23.10 -13.00
CA LEU A 87 2.96 -22.21 -13.07
C LEU A 87 4.31 -22.96 -13.03
N GLY A 88 4.37 -24.10 -13.73
CA GLY A 88 5.58 -24.93 -13.81
C GLY A 88 5.89 -25.74 -12.55
N HIS A 89 5.04 -25.71 -11.52
CA HIS A 89 5.21 -26.49 -10.30
C HIS A 89 4.29 -27.71 -10.32
N HIS A 90 4.85 -28.88 -10.02
CA HIS A 90 4.11 -30.14 -9.93
C HIS A 90 3.24 -30.16 -8.68
N MET A 91 1.96 -30.43 -8.85
CA MET A 91 1.00 -30.62 -7.78
C MET A 91 0.38 -32.02 -7.87
N CYS A 92 0.14 -32.62 -6.72
CA CYS A 92 -0.48 -33.94 -6.56
C CYS A 92 -1.72 -33.76 -5.70
N LEU A 93 -2.89 -34.16 -6.20
CA LEU A 93 -4.14 -34.03 -5.47
C LEU A 93 -4.37 -35.24 -4.57
N LYS A 94 -3.80 -35.21 -3.35
CA LYS A 94 -4.08 -36.25 -2.34
C LYS A 94 -5.47 -36.05 -1.73
N ARG A 95 -6.45 -36.88 -2.11
CA ARG A 95 -7.72 -36.97 -1.37
C ARG A 95 -7.47 -37.66 -0.04
N GLN A 96 -7.47 -36.87 1.04
CA GLN A 96 -7.30 -37.38 2.40
C GLN A 96 -8.64 -38.00 2.88
N ARG A 97 -8.64 -39.31 3.17
CA ARG A 97 -9.65 -39.93 4.04
C ARG A 97 -9.01 -40.24 5.39
N ASP A 98 -9.76 -39.87 6.42
CA ASP A 98 -9.68 -40.28 7.82
C ASP A 98 -8.45 -39.83 8.64
N CYS A 99 -8.65 -38.76 9.41
CA CYS A 99 -7.83 -38.40 10.56
C CYS A 99 -8.59 -38.86 11.83
N PRO A 100 -8.00 -39.65 12.75
CA PRO A 100 -8.60 -39.88 14.05
C PRO A 100 -8.46 -38.61 14.90
N LEU A 101 -9.58 -37.96 15.18
CA LEU A 101 -9.65 -36.78 16.04
C LEU A 101 -9.26 -37.15 17.48
N LEU A 102 -8.18 -36.54 17.98
CA LEU A 102 -7.93 -36.37 19.40
C LEU A 102 -9.04 -35.48 19.99
N LEU A 103 -10.02 -36.12 20.62
CA LEU A 103 -11.08 -35.48 21.38
C LEU A 103 -10.53 -34.84 22.66
N THR A 104 -10.06 -33.59 22.56
CA THR A 104 -10.16 -32.67 23.70
C THR A 104 -11.63 -32.31 23.86
N GLN A 105 -12.21 -32.63 25.02
CA GLN A 105 -13.60 -32.34 25.38
C GLN A 105 -13.87 -30.82 25.41
N ALA A 106 -14.16 -30.24 24.26
CA ALA A 106 -14.94 -29.02 24.18
C ALA A 106 -16.41 -29.42 24.30
N LYS A 107 -17.14 -28.83 25.26
CA LYS A 107 -18.59 -28.97 25.39
C LYS A 107 -19.26 -28.36 24.16
N HIS A 108 -19.45 -29.16 23.11
CA HIS A 108 -20.38 -28.83 22.04
C HIS A 108 -21.81 -28.87 22.61
N PRO A 109 -22.65 -27.86 22.38
CA PRO A 109 -24.05 -27.96 22.71
C PRO A 109 -24.64 -29.13 21.90
N LYS A 110 -25.36 -30.03 22.58
CA LYS A 110 -26.05 -31.16 21.95
C LYS A 110 -26.85 -30.64 20.77
N ARG A 111 -26.56 -31.16 19.57
CA ARG A 111 -27.38 -30.96 18.37
C ARG A 111 -28.75 -31.58 18.66
N SER A 112 -29.68 -30.76 19.17
CA SER A 112 -31.05 -31.17 19.37
C SER A 112 -31.63 -31.55 18.01
N SER A 113 -32.27 -32.72 17.94
CA SER A 113 -33.18 -33.04 16.84
C SER A 113 -34.08 -31.83 16.61
N ILE A 114 -33.96 -31.19 15.43
CA ILE A 114 -34.86 -30.11 15.02
C ILE A 114 -36.20 -30.80 14.79
N GLY A 115 -37.00 -30.92 15.85
CA GLY A 115 -38.42 -31.20 15.72
C GLY A 115 -39.05 -30.13 14.85
N ASP A 116 -40.13 -30.47 14.15
CA ASP A 116 -40.89 -29.58 13.27
C ASP A 116 -41.11 -28.22 13.93
N THR A 117 -40.20 -27.30 13.68
CA THR A 117 -40.28 -25.95 14.20
C THR A 117 -41.24 -25.24 13.28
N ASP A 118 -42.36 -24.82 13.87
CA ASP A 118 -43.39 -24.07 13.18
C ASP A 118 -42.74 -22.95 12.35
N LEU A 119 -43.24 -22.77 11.12
CA LEU A 119 -42.67 -21.84 10.14
C LEU A 119 -42.58 -20.42 10.72
N GLU A 120 -43.53 -20.03 11.57
CA GLU A 120 -43.52 -18.72 12.21
C GLU A 120 -42.42 -18.60 13.27
N SER A 121 -42.11 -19.67 14.00
CA SER A 121 -40.97 -19.69 14.93
C SER A 121 -39.64 -19.50 14.19
N ARG A 122 -39.49 -20.12 13.01
CA ARG A 122 -38.29 -19.93 12.17
C ARG A 122 -38.19 -18.50 11.63
N ARG A 123 -39.31 -17.91 11.20
CA ARG A 123 -39.37 -16.50 10.76
C ARG A 123 -39.05 -15.53 11.89
N ALA A 124 -39.62 -15.76 13.08
CA ALA A 124 -39.36 -14.97 14.27
C ALA A 124 -37.88 -15.03 14.66
N ALA A 125 -37.27 -16.22 14.61
CA ALA A 125 -35.84 -16.38 14.87
C ALA A 125 -34.99 -15.58 13.86
N VAL A 126 -35.32 -15.61 12.57
CA VAL A 126 -34.59 -14.83 11.55
C VAL A 126 -34.67 -13.33 11.79
N ARG A 127 -35.86 -12.81 12.08
CA ARG A 127 -36.03 -11.40 12.46
C ARG A 127 -35.23 -11.07 13.72
N ALA A 128 -35.28 -11.96 14.71
CA ALA A 128 -34.62 -11.75 15.98
C ALA A 128 -33.10 -11.64 15.86
N TRP A 129 -32.42 -12.42 15.01
CA TRP A 129 -30.96 -12.26 14.83
C TRP A 129 -30.60 -11.21 13.77
N GLY A 130 -31.46 -10.95 12.80
CA GLY A 130 -31.20 -9.97 11.73
C GLY A 130 -31.22 -8.51 12.19
N ASP A 131 -31.98 -8.18 13.24
CA ASP A 131 -32.14 -6.82 13.76
C ASP A 131 -31.38 -6.55 15.07
N GLN A 132 -30.54 -7.49 15.52
CA GLN A 132 -29.78 -7.29 16.76
C GLN A 132 -28.70 -6.21 16.61
N PRO A 133 -28.61 -5.26 17.56
CA PRO A 133 -27.46 -4.38 17.62
C PRO A 133 -26.20 -5.18 17.98
N ILE A 134 -25.04 -4.72 17.52
CA ILE A 134 -23.79 -5.47 17.63
C ILE A 134 -23.42 -5.88 19.07
N HIS A 135 -23.70 -5.05 20.07
CA HIS A 135 -23.40 -5.37 21.48
C HIS A 135 -24.23 -6.55 22.03
N LEU A 136 -25.34 -6.91 21.38
CA LEU A 136 -26.13 -8.11 21.69
C LEU A 136 -25.78 -9.27 20.75
N ALA A 137 -25.60 -8.99 19.46
CA ALA A 137 -25.28 -10.00 18.45
C ALA A 137 -23.89 -10.63 18.67
N ASP A 138 -22.89 -9.81 19.02
CA ASP A 138 -21.50 -10.20 19.24
C ASP A 138 -20.82 -9.25 20.26
N PRO A 139 -20.97 -9.51 21.57
CA PRO A 139 -20.37 -8.71 22.64
C PRO A 139 -18.83 -8.64 22.57
N ASP A 140 -18.19 -9.72 22.11
CA ASP A 140 -16.73 -9.82 22.02
C ASP A 140 -16.18 -8.86 20.96
N ILE A 141 -16.78 -8.85 19.77
CA ILE A 141 -16.42 -7.89 18.72
C ILE A 141 -16.74 -6.46 19.16
N HIS A 142 -17.87 -6.22 19.81
CA HIS A 142 -18.21 -4.89 20.31
C HIS A 142 -17.16 -4.37 21.31
N GLU A 143 -16.69 -5.19 22.24
CA GLU A 143 -15.64 -4.81 23.19
C GLU A 143 -14.33 -4.43 22.48
N LEU A 144 -13.93 -5.22 21.48
CA LEU A 144 -12.73 -4.93 20.68
C LEU A 144 -12.86 -3.62 19.88
N MET A 145 -14.05 -3.34 19.31
CA MET A 145 -14.33 -2.09 18.62
C MET A 145 -14.24 -0.88 19.55
N GLU A 146 -14.79 -1.00 20.76
CA GLU A 146 -14.70 0.06 21.78
C GLU A 146 -13.26 0.28 22.25
N LYS A 147 -12.46 -0.78 22.41
CA LYS A 147 -11.02 -0.68 22.70
C LYS A 147 -10.24 0.05 21.59
N GLU A 148 -10.48 -0.26 20.32
CA GLU A 148 -9.85 0.45 19.20
C GLU A 148 -10.29 1.92 19.14
N LYS A 149 -11.56 2.22 19.38
CA LYS A 149 -12.05 3.60 19.49
C LYS A 149 -11.27 4.37 20.57
N GLN A 150 -11.10 3.77 21.76
CA GLN A 150 -10.34 4.40 22.84
C GLN A 150 -8.86 4.58 22.47
N ARG A 151 -8.24 3.63 21.76
CA ARG A 151 -6.86 3.75 21.27
C ARG A 151 -6.69 4.97 20.36
N GLN A 152 -7.60 5.16 19.40
CA GLN A 152 -7.58 6.31 18.48
C GLN A 152 -7.78 7.64 19.20
N VAL A 153 -8.67 7.67 20.21
CA VAL A 153 -8.96 8.90 20.99
C VAL A 153 -7.78 9.31 21.85
N ARG A 154 -7.10 8.35 22.49
CA ARG A 154 -6.04 8.60 23.45
C ARG A 154 -4.64 8.70 22.83
N GLY A 155 -4.49 8.31 21.57
CA GLY A 155 -3.21 8.31 20.87
C GLY A 155 -2.90 9.59 20.08
N ILE A 156 -1.61 9.80 19.84
CA ILE A 156 -1.10 10.72 18.82
C ILE A 156 -0.87 9.90 17.54
N GLU A 157 -1.75 10.07 16.56
CA GLU A 157 -1.78 9.28 15.32
C GLU A 157 -1.01 9.99 14.20
N LEU A 158 0.19 9.48 13.88
CA LEU A 158 1.14 10.08 12.94
C LEU A 158 1.48 9.16 11.75
N ILE A 159 0.73 8.08 11.52
CA ILE A 159 0.83 7.31 10.28
C ILE A 159 0.35 8.20 9.13
N ALA A 160 1.25 8.55 8.20
CA ALA A 160 0.96 9.48 7.10
C ALA A 160 -0.13 9.04 6.11
N SER A 161 -0.55 7.78 6.17
CA SER A 161 -1.63 7.22 5.36
C SER A 161 -2.95 7.03 6.10
N GLU A 162 -3.01 7.42 7.38
CA GLU A 162 -4.23 7.35 8.18
C GLU A 162 -4.91 8.70 8.30
N ASN A 163 -6.22 8.64 8.54
CA ASN A 163 -7.08 9.79 8.76
C ASN A 163 -8.37 9.35 9.44
N PHE A 164 -9.13 10.29 9.98
CA PHE A 164 -10.45 10.04 10.59
C PHE A 164 -11.55 10.51 9.66
N VAL A 165 -12.47 9.61 9.29
CA VAL A 165 -13.60 9.92 8.42
C VAL A 165 -14.72 10.63 9.19
N CYS A 166 -15.60 11.34 8.49
CA CYS A 166 -16.76 11.95 9.12
C CYS A 166 -17.87 10.92 9.40
N ARG A 167 -18.81 11.27 10.28
CA ARG A 167 -19.92 10.39 10.68
C ARG A 167 -20.77 9.93 9.49
N ALA A 168 -21.09 10.84 8.58
CA ALA A 168 -21.89 10.52 7.39
C ALA A 168 -21.22 9.47 6.48
N VAL A 169 -19.88 9.44 6.40
CA VAL A 169 -19.14 8.40 5.68
C VAL A 169 -19.29 7.04 6.37
N MET A 170 -19.22 6.98 7.71
CA MET A 170 -19.41 5.73 8.45
C MET A 170 -20.86 5.21 8.37
N GLU A 171 -21.85 6.11 8.45
CA GLU A 171 -23.26 5.76 8.30
C GLU A 171 -23.57 5.18 6.90
N ALA A 172 -22.98 5.74 5.84
CA ALA A 172 -23.13 5.19 4.50
C ALA A 172 -22.41 3.84 4.32
N LEU A 173 -21.23 3.65 4.92
CA LEU A 173 -20.51 2.37 4.90
C LEU A 173 -21.30 1.24 5.58
N GLY A 174 -21.94 1.52 6.72
CA GLY A 174 -22.76 0.57 7.47
C GLY A 174 -24.22 0.44 6.98
N SER A 175 -24.52 0.87 5.75
CA SER A 175 -25.89 0.94 5.24
C SER A 175 -26.33 -0.30 4.46
N HIS A 176 -27.64 -0.39 4.21
CA HIS A 176 -28.30 -1.44 3.42
C HIS A 176 -27.80 -1.53 1.96
N LEU A 177 -27.04 -0.55 1.48
CA LEU A 177 -26.42 -0.59 0.14
C LEU A 177 -25.46 -1.77 -0.03
N THR A 178 -24.94 -2.33 1.07
CA THR A 178 -24.13 -3.56 1.05
C THR A 178 -24.88 -4.78 0.47
N ASN A 179 -26.22 -4.75 0.42
CA ASN A 179 -27.04 -5.88 0.00
C ASN A 179 -27.18 -5.99 -1.52
N LYS A 180 -26.87 -4.93 -2.29
CA LYS A 180 -27.18 -4.87 -3.73
C LYS A 180 -25.99 -5.29 -4.58
N TYR A 181 -26.22 -6.26 -5.46
CA TYR A 181 -25.29 -6.65 -6.53
C TYR A 181 -25.53 -5.81 -7.79
N SER A 182 -24.49 -5.16 -8.33
CA SER A 182 -24.61 -4.15 -9.40
C SER A 182 -23.50 -4.23 -10.45
N GLU A 183 -23.09 -5.44 -10.84
CA GLU A 183 -22.09 -5.64 -11.90
C GLU A 183 -22.41 -4.89 -13.21
N GLY A 184 -21.36 -4.35 -13.83
CA GLY A 184 -21.43 -3.43 -14.96
C GLY A 184 -21.31 -1.96 -14.57
N MET A 185 -21.60 -1.07 -15.51
CA MET A 185 -21.61 0.40 -15.32
C MET A 185 -23.05 0.91 -15.23
N PRO A 186 -23.29 2.13 -14.68
CA PRO A 186 -24.63 2.74 -14.72
C PRO A 186 -25.24 2.72 -16.12
N GLY A 187 -26.50 2.28 -16.24
CA GLY A 187 -27.20 2.10 -17.53
C GLY A 187 -26.82 0.83 -18.32
N ALA A 188 -25.78 0.10 -17.93
CA ALA A 188 -25.30 -1.12 -18.56
C ALA A 188 -24.99 -2.20 -17.51
N ARG A 189 -26.00 -2.57 -16.72
CA ARG A 189 -25.90 -3.54 -15.62
C ARG A 189 -26.24 -4.95 -16.08
N TYR A 190 -25.59 -5.93 -15.47
CA TYR A 190 -25.88 -7.36 -15.67
C TYR A 190 -27.10 -7.84 -14.87
N TYR A 191 -27.47 -7.08 -13.82
CA TYR A 191 -28.60 -7.38 -12.95
C TYR A 191 -29.61 -6.22 -12.94
N THR A 192 -30.88 -6.55 -12.74
CA THR A 192 -31.97 -5.57 -12.58
C THR A 192 -31.99 -4.96 -11.17
N GLY A 193 -32.89 -4.00 -10.94
CA GLY A 193 -33.10 -3.37 -9.62
C GLY A 193 -32.05 -2.34 -9.22
N ASN A 194 -31.28 -1.79 -10.17
CA ASN A 194 -30.18 -0.86 -9.93
C ASN A 194 -30.55 0.62 -10.09
N GLN A 195 -31.84 0.97 -10.19
CA GLN A 195 -32.30 2.36 -10.43
C GLN A 195 -31.62 3.40 -9.52
N TYR A 196 -31.56 3.13 -8.21
CA TYR A 196 -30.94 4.06 -7.25
C TYR A 196 -29.43 3.85 -7.11
N ILE A 197 -28.92 2.65 -7.37
CA ILE A 197 -27.48 2.39 -7.40
C ILE A 197 -26.82 3.18 -8.53
N ASP A 198 -27.45 3.21 -9.71
CA ASP A 198 -26.97 3.99 -10.85
C ASP A 198 -26.96 5.49 -10.55
N GLN A 199 -27.98 6.01 -9.86
CA GLN A 199 -27.99 7.41 -9.41
C GLN A 199 -26.87 7.71 -8.41
N ILE A 200 -26.62 6.82 -7.44
CA ILE A 200 -25.55 6.97 -6.45
C ILE A 200 -24.18 6.96 -7.14
N GLU A 201 -23.95 6.01 -8.05
CA GLU A 201 -22.68 5.89 -8.75
C GLU A 201 -22.43 7.04 -9.71
N ASN A 202 -23.44 7.46 -10.49
CA ASN A 202 -23.33 8.65 -11.34
C ASN A 202 -23.05 9.93 -10.53
N LEU A 203 -23.70 10.10 -9.38
CA LEU A 203 -23.44 11.24 -8.49
C LEU A 203 -22.01 11.18 -7.91
N CYS A 204 -21.50 9.98 -7.61
CA CYS A 204 -20.12 9.80 -7.17
C CYS A 204 -19.13 10.21 -8.27
N ILE A 205 -19.36 9.78 -9.51
CA ILE A 205 -18.58 10.13 -10.70
C ILE A 205 -18.58 11.65 -10.92
N GLU A 206 -19.75 12.29 -10.91
CA GLU A 206 -19.89 13.75 -11.07
C GLU A 206 -19.10 14.52 -10.00
N ARG A 207 -19.26 14.11 -8.73
CA ARG A 207 -18.56 14.73 -7.60
C ARG A 207 -17.06 14.49 -7.66
N ALA A 208 -16.60 13.34 -8.16
CA ALA A 208 -15.19 13.07 -8.33
C ALA A 208 -14.59 14.04 -9.35
N LEU A 209 -15.21 14.17 -10.53
CA LEU A 209 -14.73 15.13 -11.55
C LEU A 209 -14.77 16.58 -11.01
N THR A 210 -15.85 16.96 -10.32
CA THR A 210 -16.00 18.29 -9.73
C THR A 210 -14.94 18.58 -8.66
N ALA A 211 -14.69 17.65 -7.75
CA ALA A 211 -13.73 17.82 -6.66
C ALA A 211 -12.29 18.03 -7.15
N PHE A 212 -11.95 17.54 -8.34
CA PHE A 212 -10.65 17.72 -8.97
C PHE A 212 -10.66 18.77 -10.10
N GLY A 213 -11.79 19.47 -10.31
CA GLY A 213 -11.93 20.52 -11.32
C GLY A 213 -11.77 20.00 -12.76
N LEU A 214 -12.27 18.80 -13.05
CA LEU A 214 -12.12 18.12 -14.33
C LEU A 214 -13.38 18.24 -15.18
N GLU A 215 -13.18 18.54 -16.46
CA GLU A 215 -14.26 18.58 -17.47
C GLU A 215 -14.55 17.15 -17.96
N SER A 216 -15.83 16.78 -18.03
CA SER A 216 -16.28 15.40 -18.30
C SER A 216 -16.08 14.91 -19.73
N ASP A 217 -15.85 15.84 -20.68
CA ASP A 217 -15.47 15.56 -22.06
C ASP A 217 -13.99 15.20 -22.20
N LYS A 218 -13.13 15.71 -21.30
CA LYS A 218 -11.69 15.46 -21.26
C LYS A 218 -11.28 14.38 -20.28
N TRP A 219 -12.11 14.09 -19.28
CA TRP A 219 -11.82 13.13 -18.22
C TRP A 219 -13.02 12.25 -17.91
N GLY A 220 -12.74 10.96 -17.76
CA GLY A 220 -13.63 10.00 -17.12
C GLY A 220 -13.06 9.52 -15.79
N VAL A 221 -13.91 8.83 -15.04
CA VAL A 221 -13.53 8.26 -13.76
C VAL A 221 -14.27 6.96 -13.50
N ASN A 222 -13.54 5.96 -13.00
CA ASN A 222 -14.09 4.72 -12.45
C ASN A 222 -13.93 4.73 -10.92
N VAL A 223 -15.05 4.61 -10.21
CA VAL A 223 -15.14 4.72 -8.73
C VAL A 223 -15.32 3.35 -8.05
N GLN A 224 -15.28 2.26 -8.82
CA GLN A 224 -15.50 0.90 -8.33
C GLN A 224 -14.26 0.16 -7.76
N PRO A 225 -12.99 0.58 -7.94
CA PRO A 225 -11.87 -0.18 -7.40
C PRO A 225 -11.92 -0.33 -5.87
N TYR A 226 -11.77 -1.57 -5.38
CA TYR A 226 -11.81 -1.85 -3.94
C TYR A 226 -10.64 -1.24 -3.14
N SER A 227 -9.55 -0.87 -3.80
CA SER A 227 -8.39 -0.18 -3.21
C SER A 227 -7.55 0.50 -4.31
N CYS A 228 -6.57 1.34 -3.96
CA CYS A 228 -5.63 1.84 -4.98
C CYS A 228 -4.74 0.73 -5.55
N THR A 229 -4.42 -0.32 -4.78
CA THR A 229 -3.66 -1.47 -5.33
C THR A 229 -4.45 -2.17 -6.42
N SER A 230 -5.77 -2.38 -6.24
CA SER A 230 -6.62 -2.92 -7.31
C SER A 230 -6.84 -1.92 -8.44
N ALA A 231 -6.92 -0.62 -8.14
CA ALA A 231 -7.00 0.43 -9.16
C ALA A 231 -5.76 0.44 -10.07
N ASN A 232 -4.57 0.45 -9.48
CA ASN A 232 -3.29 0.39 -10.20
C ASN A 232 -3.19 -0.89 -11.03
N PHE A 233 -3.55 -2.04 -10.45
CA PHE A 233 -3.50 -3.31 -11.17
C PHE A 233 -4.50 -3.36 -12.33
N ALA A 234 -5.69 -2.77 -12.19
CA ALA A 234 -6.65 -2.63 -13.29
C ALA A 234 -6.12 -1.74 -14.43
N VAL A 235 -5.42 -0.64 -14.12
CA VAL A 235 -4.75 0.16 -15.14
C VAL A 235 -3.71 -0.68 -15.89
N TYR A 236 -2.89 -1.45 -15.18
CA TYR A 236 -1.89 -2.30 -15.82
C TYR A 236 -2.55 -3.37 -16.70
N THR A 237 -3.52 -4.11 -16.17
CA THR A 237 -4.25 -5.14 -16.92
C THR A 237 -4.99 -4.59 -18.14
N GLY A 238 -5.56 -3.39 -18.06
CA GLY A 238 -6.27 -2.78 -19.19
C GLY A 238 -5.36 -2.30 -20.31
N LEU A 239 -4.09 -2.00 -20.02
CA LEU A 239 -3.17 -1.38 -20.97
C LEU A 239 -1.99 -2.24 -21.38
N LEU A 240 -1.70 -3.29 -20.61
CA LEU A 240 -0.51 -4.12 -20.76
C LEU A 240 -0.87 -5.59 -20.95
N LEU A 241 -0.09 -6.25 -21.79
CA LEU A 241 0.02 -7.69 -21.79
C LEU A 241 0.96 -8.16 -20.66
N PRO A 242 0.80 -9.40 -20.14
CA PRO A 242 1.75 -9.96 -19.19
C PRO A 242 3.19 -9.91 -19.72
N GLY A 243 4.13 -9.53 -18.85
CA GLY A 243 5.54 -9.37 -19.18
C GLY A 243 5.91 -8.02 -19.82
N GLU A 244 4.94 -7.16 -20.16
CA GLU A 244 5.25 -5.80 -20.58
C GLU A 244 5.77 -4.94 -19.42
N ARG A 245 6.43 -3.83 -19.79
CA ARG A 245 7.34 -3.11 -18.90
C ARG A 245 6.66 -1.95 -18.18
N ILE A 246 6.87 -1.87 -16.86
CA ILE A 246 6.51 -0.73 -16.02
C ILE A 246 7.74 -0.12 -15.35
N MET A 247 7.70 1.19 -15.10
CA MET A 247 8.76 1.89 -14.38
C MET A 247 8.14 2.79 -13.31
N GLY A 248 8.50 2.57 -12.05
CA GLY A 248 8.00 3.31 -10.88
C GLY A 248 9.11 3.68 -9.91
N LEU A 249 8.80 4.54 -8.94
CA LEU A 249 9.77 4.94 -7.91
C LEU A 249 10.12 3.72 -7.03
N ASP A 250 11.40 3.54 -6.73
CA ASP A 250 11.88 2.49 -5.83
C ASP A 250 11.28 2.64 -4.41
N SER A 251 10.98 1.54 -3.73
CA SER A 251 10.29 1.61 -2.43
C SER A 251 11.11 2.32 -1.35
N PRO A 252 12.43 2.07 -1.18
CA PRO A 252 13.30 2.87 -0.31
C PRO A 252 13.52 4.31 -0.78
N SER A 253 13.22 4.62 -2.05
CA SER A 253 13.21 6.00 -2.57
C SER A 253 11.88 6.71 -2.29
N GLY A 254 10.88 5.99 -1.76
CA GLY A 254 9.56 6.53 -1.42
C GLY A 254 8.42 6.02 -2.28
N GLY A 255 8.66 5.11 -3.22
CA GLY A 255 7.63 4.50 -4.06
C GLY A 255 6.72 3.52 -3.30
N HIS A 256 5.58 3.20 -3.91
CA HIS A 256 4.64 2.24 -3.34
C HIS A 256 4.89 0.82 -3.89
N MET A 257 4.52 -0.20 -3.12
CA MET A 257 4.74 -1.60 -3.53
C MET A 257 4.04 -1.95 -4.84
N SER A 258 2.85 -1.39 -5.10
CA SER A 258 2.09 -1.62 -6.34
C SER A 258 2.74 -1.02 -7.58
N HIS A 259 3.84 -0.27 -7.46
CA HIS A 259 4.58 0.29 -8.59
C HIS A 259 5.64 -0.70 -9.15
N GLY A 260 5.54 -1.99 -8.79
CA GLY A 260 6.42 -3.04 -9.30
C GLY A 260 7.58 -3.38 -8.36
N TYR A 261 7.33 -3.47 -7.05
CA TYR A 261 8.40 -3.73 -6.08
C TYR A 261 8.95 -5.17 -6.13
N CYS A 262 10.28 -5.25 -6.30
CA CYS A 262 11.12 -6.43 -6.14
C CYS A 262 12.19 -6.15 -5.07
N THR A 263 12.63 -7.17 -4.33
CA THR A 263 13.77 -7.02 -3.44
C THR A 263 15.08 -6.91 -4.22
N PRO A 264 16.16 -6.34 -3.63
CA PRO A 264 17.48 -6.30 -4.28
C PRO A 264 18.02 -7.68 -4.69
N GLY A 265 17.61 -8.75 -4.01
CA GLY A 265 17.95 -10.14 -4.35
C GLY A 265 17.10 -10.75 -5.47
N GLY A 266 16.27 -9.95 -6.16
CA GLY A 266 15.45 -10.40 -7.30
C GLY A 266 14.12 -11.06 -6.92
N LYS A 267 13.77 -11.14 -5.63
CA LYS A 267 12.47 -11.68 -5.22
C LYS A 267 11.36 -10.70 -5.61
N LYS A 268 10.50 -11.10 -6.54
CA LYS A 268 9.27 -10.39 -6.92
C LYS A 268 8.29 -10.42 -5.74
N ILE A 269 7.87 -9.26 -5.23
CA ILE A 269 7.00 -9.16 -4.05
C ILE A 269 5.61 -8.69 -4.43
N SER A 270 5.53 -7.63 -5.25
CA SER A 270 4.25 -7.10 -5.69
C SER A 270 3.67 -7.95 -6.82
N ALA A 271 2.34 -8.06 -6.89
CA ALA A 271 1.67 -8.66 -8.06
C ALA A 271 2.10 -7.96 -9.36
N ALA A 272 2.25 -6.63 -9.33
CA ALA A 272 2.74 -5.85 -10.46
C ALA A 272 4.10 -6.37 -10.98
N SER A 273 5.07 -6.65 -10.11
CA SER A 273 6.36 -7.23 -10.51
C SER A 273 6.31 -8.72 -10.92
N ILE A 274 5.25 -9.43 -10.52
CA ILE A 274 5.06 -10.85 -10.87
C ILE A 274 4.53 -10.94 -12.31
N PHE A 275 3.47 -10.18 -12.62
CA PHE A 275 2.79 -10.24 -13.90
C PHE A 275 3.39 -9.32 -14.97
N PHE A 276 4.06 -8.25 -14.57
CA PHE A 276 4.72 -7.29 -15.44
C PHE A 276 6.20 -7.21 -15.10
N GLU A 277 7.01 -6.80 -16.08
CA GLU A 277 8.43 -6.56 -15.84
C GLU A 277 8.61 -5.15 -15.29
N SER A 278 9.23 -5.02 -14.13
CA SER A 278 9.43 -3.73 -13.45
C SER A 278 10.90 -3.35 -13.36
N PHE A 279 11.18 -2.07 -13.59
CA PHE A 279 12.50 -1.49 -13.34
C PHE A 279 12.38 -0.14 -12.63
N PRO A 280 12.92 0.01 -11.40
CA PRO A 280 12.67 1.20 -10.61
C PRO A 280 13.63 2.35 -10.95
N TYR A 281 13.11 3.57 -10.92
CA TYR A 281 13.92 4.79 -10.80
C TYR A 281 14.06 5.19 -9.32
N LYS A 282 15.05 6.04 -9.01
CA LYS A 282 15.47 6.30 -7.63
C LYS A 282 15.62 7.79 -7.35
N VAL A 283 15.67 8.13 -6.07
CA VAL A 283 16.20 9.41 -5.63
C VAL A 283 17.73 9.43 -5.74
N ASN A 284 18.28 10.63 -5.85
CA ASN A 284 19.67 10.88 -5.58
C ASN A 284 19.91 10.69 -4.07
N PRO A 285 20.79 9.77 -3.64
CA PRO A 285 20.96 9.44 -2.23
C PRO A 285 21.57 10.57 -1.39
N GLN A 286 22.25 11.54 -2.00
CA GLN A 286 22.84 12.68 -1.30
C GLN A 286 21.80 13.78 -1.03
N THR A 287 20.91 14.04 -1.98
CA THR A 287 19.91 15.12 -1.86
C THR A 287 18.55 14.62 -1.37
N GLY A 288 18.24 13.34 -1.63
CA GLY A 288 16.92 12.73 -1.41
C GLY A 288 15.86 13.11 -2.44
N TYR A 289 16.19 13.90 -3.47
CA TYR A 289 15.28 14.26 -4.55
C TYR A 289 15.32 13.22 -5.68
N ILE A 290 14.24 13.07 -6.44
CA ILE A 290 14.22 12.19 -7.61
C ILE A 290 15.33 12.60 -8.58
N ASP A 291 16.13 11.63 -9.03
CA ASP A 291 17.18 11.84 -10.02
C ASP A 291 16.56 11.75 -11.42
N TYR A 292 15.97 12.87 -11.87
CA TYR A 292 15.20 12.92 -13.13
C TYR A 292 16.06 12.64 -14.37
N ASP A 293 17.34 12.97 -14.34
CA ASP A 293 18.25 12.70 -15.46
C ASP A 293 18.53 11.21 -15.57
N LYS A 294 18.84 10.53 -14.45
CA LYS A 294 18.95 9.07 -14.48
C LYS A 294 17.63 8.36 -14.77
N LEU A 295 16.50 8.95 -14.37
CA LEU A 295 15.20 8.44 -14.78
C LEU A 295 15.06 8.51 -16.31
N GLU A 296 15.42 9.64 -16.94
CA GLU A 296 15.38 9.77 -18.40
C GLU A 296 16.26 8.72 -19.07
N ASP A 297 17.54 8.64 -18.69
CA ASP A 297 18.50 7.68 -19.27
C ASP A 297 17.96 6.24 -19.19
N LYS A 298 17.50 5.83 -18.00
CA LYS A 298 16.96 4.49 -17.78
C LYS A 298 15.66 4.24 -18.55
N ALA A 299 14.79 5.23 -18.67
CA ALA A 299 13.53 5.08 -19.40
C ALA A 299 13.77 4.93 -20.90
N LEU A 300 14.77 5.59 -21.46
CA LEU A 300 15.15 5.48 -22.87
C LEU A 300 15.73 4.09 -23.21
N ASP A 301 16.50 3.51 -22.30
CA ASP A 301 17.05 2.15 -22.45
C ASP A 301 16.00 1.07 -22.17
N TYR A 302 15.27 1.20 -21.06
CA TYR A 302 14.33 0.19 -20.61
C TYR A 302 13.01 0.21 -21.38
N ARG A 303 12.62 1.34 -21.98
CA ARG A 303 11.37 1.50 -22.76
C ARG A 303 10.12 0.98 -22.02
N PRO A 304 9.78 1.56 -20.84
CA PRO A 304 8.55 1.19 -20.15
C PRO A 304 7.32 1.53 -21.01
N LYS A 305 6.29 0.70 -20.94
CA LYS A 305 4.97 1.00 -21.52
C LYS A 305 4.16 1.93 -20.62
N ILE A 306 4.32 1.82 -19.31
CA ILE A 306 3.78 2.75 -18.32
C ILE A 306 4.92 3.31 -17.48
N LEU A 307 5.04 4.63 -17.46
CA LEU A 307 5.88 5.37 -16.52
C LEU A 307 5.00 5.89 -15.39
N ILE A 308 5.33 5.51 -14.16
CA ILE A 308 4.52 5.80 -12.96
C ILE A 308 5.22 6.87 -12.13
N CYS A 309 4.53 7.97 -11.85
CA CYS A 309 4.88 8.95 -10.82
C CYS A 309 3.91 8.87 -9.63
N GLY A 310 4.27 9.52 -8.52
CA GLY A 310 3.56 9.36 -7.25
C GLY A 310 4.24 8.35 -6.31
N GLY A 311 3.97 8.47 -5.01
CA GLY A 311 4.71 7.73 -4.00
C GLY A 311 4.03 7.70 -2.63
N SER A 312 4.57 6.88 -1.74
CA SER A 312 4.10 6.70 -0.36
C SER A 312 4.92 7.45 0.68
N SER A 313 6.19 7.70 0.38
CA SER A 313 7.17 8.24 1.34
C SER A 313 8.13 9.19 0.64
N TYR A 314 7.61 10.12 -0.17
CA TYR A 314 8.41 11.18 -0.79
C TYR A 314 7.95 12.53 -0.24
N PRO A 315 8.80 13.29 0.49
CA PRO A 315 8.38 14.50 1.21
C PRO A 315 8.34 15.77 0.33
N ARG A 316 8.56 15.66 -0.98
CA ARG A 316 8.63 16.79 -1.91
C ARG A 316 7.54 16.70 -2.96
N ASP A 317 7.30 17.81 -3.65
CA ASP A 317 6.40 17.85 -4.80
C ASP A 317 7.03 17.18 -6.03
N TRP A 318 6.20 16.86 -7.02
CA TRP A 318 6.60 16.18 -8.26
C TRP A 318 6.72 17.15 -9.43
N ASP A 319 7.78 17.03 -10.22
CA ASP A 319 7.89 17.74 -11.50
C ASP A 319 7.18 16.93 -12.60
N PHE A 320 5.86 17.03 -12.62
CA PHE A 320 5.03 16.31 -13.60
C PHE A 320 5.34 16.69 -15.04
N ALA A 321 5.76 17.93 -15.29
CA ALA A 321 6.17 18.38 -16.62
C ALA A 321 7.43 17.65 -17.09
N ARG A 322 8.44 17.51 -16.23
CA ARG A 322 9.65 16.73 -16.52
C ARG A 322 9.33 15.27 -16.75
N VAL A 323 8.48 14.65 -15.92
CA VAL A 323 8.09 13.24 -16.12
C VAL A 323 7.31 13.06 -17.43
N ARG A 324 6.44 14.01 -17.82
CA ARG A 324 5.76 13.99 -19.12
C ARG A 324 6.75 14.00 -20.28
N GLN A 325 7.76 14.86 -20.24
CA GLN A 325 8.78 14.91 -21.28
C GLN A 325 9.50 13.57 -21.43
N ILE A 326 9.80 12.90 -20.32
CA ILE A 326 10.44 11.58 -20.34
C ILE A 326 9.49 10.52 -20.92
N ALA A 327 8.23 10.49 -20.48
CA ALA A 327 7.20 9.60 -21.02
C ALA A 327 7.02 9.80 -22.54
N ASP A 328 6.97 11.06 -23.00
CA ASP A 328 6.94 11.45 -24.42
C ASP A 328 8.12 10.84 -25.20
N LYS A 329 9.35 10.98 -24.69
CA LYS A 329 10.57 10.51 -25.37
C LYS A 329 10.66 8.98 -25.45
N CYS A 330 10.21 8.27 -24.41
CA CYS A 330 10.27 6.81 -24.39
C CYS A 330 9.01 6.15 -24.98
N GLY A 331 7.94 6.91 -25.22
CA GLY A 331 6.66 6.43 -25.77
C GLY A 331 5.77 5.74 -24.74
N ALA A 332 5.89 6.11 -23.46
CA ALA A 332 5.13 5.52 -22.36
C ALA A 332 3.82 6.27 -22.08
N VAL A 333 2.81 5.55 -21.61
CA VAL A 333 1.66 6.14 -20.91
C VAL A 333 2.16 6.70 -19.58
N LEU A 334 1.81 7.96 -19.27
CA LEU A 334 2.13 8.56 -17.98
C LEU A 334 0.98 8.36 -16.99
N MET A 335 1.27 7.66 -15.90
CA MET A 335 0.34 7.40 -14.82
C MET A 335 0.82 8.07 -13.53
N CYS A 336 -0.05 8.81 -12.83
CA CYS A 336 0.20 9.28 -11.48
C CYS A 336 -0.62 8.52 -10.44
N ASP A 337 0.03 7.94 -9.44
CA ASP A 337 -0.63 7.47 -8.22
C ASP A 337 -0.59 8.57 -7.15
N MET A 338 -1.66 9.37 -7.07
CA MET A 338 -1.76 10.49 -6.14
C MET A 338 -2.30 10.09 -4.76
N ALA A 339 -2.32 8.79 -4.42
CA ALA A 339 -3.01 8.27 -3.24
C ALA A 339 -2.72 9.02 -1.93
N HIS A 340 -1.48 9.45 -1.74
CA HIS A 340 -1.02 10.19 -0.56
C HIS A 340 -1.39 11.68 -0.59
N ILE A 341 -1.46 12.28 -1.77
CA ILE A 341 -1.58 13.74 -1.97
C ILE A 341 -2.93 14.16 -2.59
N SER A 342 -3.89 13.26 -2.73
CA SER A 342 -5.17 13.54 -3.41
C SER A 342 -5.94 14.73 -2.85
N GLY A 343 -5.91 14.95 -1.53
CA GLY A 343 -6.49 16.16 -0.91
C GLY A 343 -5.75 17.45 -1.28
N LEU A 344 -4.41 17.40 -1.40
CA LEU A 344 -3.58 18.51 -1.87
C LEU A 344 -3.88 18.85 -3.33
N VAL A 345 -4.02 17.82 -4.17
CA VAL A 345 -4.36 17.98 -5.59
C VAL A 345 -5.75 18.62 -5.73
N ALA A 346 -6.77 18.06 -5.07
CA ALA A 346 -8.14 18.57 -5.14
C ALA A 346 -8.27 20.06 -4.73
N THR A 347 -7.45 20.50 -3.78
CA THR A 347 -7.48 21.87 -3.24
C THR A 347 -6.51 22.83 -3.91
N LYS A 348 -5.73 22.34 -4.89
CA LYS A 348 -4.69 23.06 -5.64
C LYS A 348 -3.55 23.56 -4.73
N GLU A 349 -3.19 22.75 -3.75
CA GLU A 349 -2.13 23.01 -2.77
C GLU A 349 -0.82 22.25 -3.08
N CYS A 350 -0.75 21.57 -4.23
CA CYS A 350 0.46 21.02 -4.83
C CYS A 350 0.35 21.10 -6.36
N SER A 351 1.42 20.72 -7.06
CA SER A 351 1.39 20.55 -8.51
C SER A 351 0.28 19.59 -8.95
N ASN A 352 -0.34 19.88 -10.10
CA ASN A 352 -1.52 19.15 -10.56
C ASN A 352 -1.14 18.03 -11.56
N PRO A 353 -1.28 16.73 -11.19
CA PRO A 353 -0.96 15.64 -12.10
C PRO A 353 -1.89 15.59 -13.32
N PHE A 354 -3.13 16.10 -13.22
CA PHE A 354 -4.11 16.11 -14.32
C PHE A 354 -3.70 16.99 -15.50
N ASP A 355 -2.72 17.89 -15.33
CA ASP A 355 -2.22 18.73 -16.42
C ASP A 355 -1.31 17.93 -17.38
N HIS A 356 -0.71 16.83 -16.90
CA HIS A 356 0.38 16.14 -17.60
C HIS A 356 0.15 14.64 -17.80
N CYS A 357 -0.55 13.99 -16.88
CA CYS A 357 -0.73 12.54 -16.90
C CYS A 357 -1.86 12.13 -17.83
N ASP A 358 -1.77 10.91 -18.36
CA ASP A 358 -2.84 10.27 -19.13
C ASP A 358 -3.85 9.59 -18.20
N ILE A 359 -3.36 9.08 -17.06
CA ILE A 359 -4.13 8.38 -16.02
C ILE A 359 -3.71 8.89 -14.64
N VAL A 360 -4.68 9.03 -13.75
CA VAL A 360 -4.43 9.34 -12.34
C VAL A 360 -5.20 8.35 -11.47
N THR A 361 -4.50 7.60 -10.63
CA THR A 361 -5.10 6.71 -9.63
C THR A 361 -4.95 7.29 -8.23
N SER A 362 -5.82 6.88 -7.33
CA SER A 362 -5.72 7.28 -5.92
C SER A 362 -6.41 6.29 -4.99
N THR A 363 -5.97 6.29 -3.72
CA THR A 363 -6.84 5.87 -2.63
C THR A 363 -7.81 6.97 -2.24
N THR A 364 -8.93 6.60 -1.62
CA THR A 364 -9.94 7.56 -1.16
C THR A 364 -9.90 7.88 0.34
N HIS A 365 -9.04 7.23 1.14
CA HIS A 365 -9.07 7.31 2.61
C HIS A 365 -7.96 8.13 3.27
N LYS A 366 -6.87 8.45 2.56
CA LYS A 366 -5.69 9.14 3.12
C LYS A 366 -5.94 10.64 3.29
N GLY A 367 -5.21 11.48 2.55
CA GLY A 367 -5.44 12.93 2.51
C GLY A 367 -6.88 13.28 2.12
N LEU A 368 -7.52 12.48 1.24
CA LEU A 368 -8.92 12.67 0.82
C LEU A 368 -9.95 12.49 1.94
N ARG A 369 -9.62 11.76 3.02
CA ARG A 369 -10.48 11.56 4.20
C ARG A 369 -11.85 10.91 3.93
N GLY A 370 -11.94 10.09 2.88
CA GLY A 370 -13.12 9.30 2.53
C GLY A 370 -13.04 7.83 2.99
N PRO A 371 -13.94 6.96 2.50
CA PRO A 371 -13.91 5.53 2.85
C PRO A 371 -12.69 4.82 2.26
N ARG A 372 -12.36 3.62 2.74
CA ARG A 372 -11.27 2.81 2.16
C ARG A 372 -11.68 2.25 0.80
N GLY A 373 -11.13 2.80 -0.27
CA GLY A 373 -11.16 2.21 -1.62
C GLY A 373 -10.20 2.89 -2.58
N GLY A 374 -10.40 2.66 -3.88
CA GLY A 374 -9.62 3.24 -4.98
C GLY A 374 -10.48 3.99 -5.98
N ILE A 375 -9.83 4.79 -6.82
CA ILE A 375 -10.45 5.55 -7.90
C ILE A 375 -9.45 5.67 -9.05
N ILE A 376 -9.93 5.59 -10.29
CA ILE A 376 -9.12 5.72 -11.51
C ILE A 376 -9.72 6.83 -12.37
N PHE A 377 -8.96 7.89 -12.59
CA PHE A 377 -9.26 8.91 -13.59
C PHE A 377 -8.47 8.64 -14.87
N TYR A 378 -9.08 8.89 -16.01
CA TYR A 378 -8.48 8.66 -17.32
C TYR A 378 -8.89 9.73 -18.32
N ARG A 379 -7.96 10.09 -19.22
CA ARG A 379 -8.28 11.02 -20.30
C ARG A 379 -9.30 10.44 -21.28
N ARG A 380 -10.14 11.33 -21.79
CA ARG A 380 -11.13 11.13 -22.85
C ARG A 380 -10.90 12.15 -23.97
N GLY A 381 -11.54 11.93 -25.11
CA GLY A 381 -11.51 12.86 -26.23
C GLY A 381 -10.21 12.78 -27.05
N PRO A 382 -9.93 13.82 -27.86
CA PRO A 382 -8.75 13.83 -28.73
C PRO A 382 -7.43 13.77 -27.95
N LYS A 383 -6.49 12.95 -28.43
CA LYS A 383 -5.12 12.94 -27.90
C LYS A 383 -4.48 14.30 -28.16
N ILE A 384 -3.74 14.81 -27.18
CA ILE A 384 -2.91 16.00 -27.32
C ILE A 384 -1.74 15.62 -28.25
N ARG A 385 -1.93 15.70 -29.57
CA ARG A 385 -0.89 15.40 -30.57
C ARG A 385 0.36 16.22 -30.27
N LYS A 386 1.53 15.59 -30.22
CA LYS A 386 2.81 16.26 -30.46
C LYS A 386 3.46 15.72 -31.73
N GLN A 387 3.65 16.63 -32.68
CA GLN A 387 4.49 16.44 -33.87
C GLN A 387 5.89 16.02 -33.43
N GLY A 388 6.42 14.91 -33.96
CA GLY A 388 7.86 14.63 -33.88
C GLY A 388 8.30 13.17 -33.68
N HIS A 389 7.43 12.23 -33.28
CA HIS A 389 7.86 10.84 -33.12
C HIS A 389 7.35 9.93 -34.25
N HIS A 390 8.28 9.34 -34.99
CA HIS A 390 8.04 8.18 -35.84
C HIS A 390 7.53 7.03 -34.97
N SER A 391 6.21 6.83 -34.97
CA SER A 391 5.59 5.66 -34.39
C SER A 391 5.97 4.44 -35.23
N SER A 392 6.67 3.48 -34.62
CA SER A 392 6.69 2.12 -35.14
C SER A 392 5.28 1.57 -35.04
N HIS A 393 4.60 1.45 -36.19
CA HIS A 393 3.39 0.71 -36.49
C HIS A 393 2.52 0.24 -35.29
N SER A 394 1.45 0.99 -34.97
CA SER A 394 0.11 0.40 -34.72
C SER A 394 -0.98 1.39 -34.33
N ASP A 395 -0.67 2.58 -33.78
CA ASP A 395 -1.71 3.47 -33.25
C ASP A 395 -1.92 4.72 -34.13
N THR A 396 -2.87 4.63 -35.07
CA THR A 396 -3.34 5.75 -35.89
C THR A 396 -4.48 6.52 -35.21
N SER A 397 -4.90 6.15 -34.00
CA SER A 397 -6.05 6.77 -33.34
C SER A 397 -5.72 8.17 -32.84
N THR A 398 -6.54 9.13 -33.25
CA THR A 398 -6.46 10.52 -32.78
C THR A 398 -7.17 10.76 -31.45
N HIS A 399 -7.81 9.74 -30.87
CA HIS A 399 -8.56 9.82 -29.62
C HIS A 399 -8.01 8.88 -28.55
N TYR A 400 -8.19 9.24 -27.28
CA TYR A 400 -7.91 8.35 -26.15
C TYR A 400 -8.89 7.18 -26.16
N ASP A 401 -8.36 5.97 -25.95
CA ASP A 401 -9.09 4.69 -25.88
C ASP A 401 -9.00 4.07 -24.48
N LEU A 402 -8.79 4.91 -23.46
CA LEU A 402 -8.53 4.48 -22.09
C LEU A 402 -9.79 4.02 -21.35
N GLU A 403 -10.93 4.64 -21.64
CA GLU A 403 -12.18 4.42 -20.91
C GLU A 403 -12.64 2.97 -20.95
N GLU A 404 -12.80 2.41 -22.15
CA GLU A 404 -13.27 1.04 -22.34
C GLU A 404 -12.29 0.05 -21.72
N LYS A 405 -10.99 0.24 -21.97
CA LYS A 405 -9.91 -0.61 -21.44
C LYS A 405 -9.89 -0.63 -19.92
N ILE A 406 -9.98 0.53 -19.28
CA ILE A 406 -9.94 0.64 -17.82
C ILE A 406 -11.22 0.09 -17.20
N ASN A 407 -12.39 0.47 -17.72
CA ASN A 407 -13.66 -0.03 -17.19
C ASN A 407 -13.74 -1.55 -17.32
N PHE A 408 -13.36 -2.12 -18.48
CA PHE A 408 -13.30 -3.56 -18.71
C PHE A 408 -12.30 -4.27 -17.77
N ALA A 409 -11.15 -3.66 -17.53
CA ALA A 409 -10.15 -4.21 -16.62
C ALA A 409 -10.63 -4.23 -15.17
N VAL A 410 -11.36 -3.20 -14.72
CA VAL A 410 -12.01 -3.22 -13.40
C VAL A 410 -13.07 -4.31 -13.35
N PHE A 411 -14.00 -4.31 -14.30
CA PHE A 411 -15.03 -5.35 -14.47
C PHE A 411 -15.32 -5.54 -15.96
N PRO A 412 -15.32 -6.79 -16.49
CA PRO A 412 -15.35 -8.07 -15.77
C PRO A 412 -13.97 -8.69 -15.49
N SER A 413 -12.86 -8.04 -15.84
CA SER A 413 -11.56 -8.73 -15.83
C SER A 413 -11.02 -9.06 -14.43
N LEU A 414 -11.18 -8.17 -13.45
CA LEU A 414 -10.52 -8.31 -12.13
C LEU A 414 -11.47 -8.38 -10.94
N GLN A 415 -12.52 -7.58 -10.94
CA GLN A 415 -13.50 -7.50 -9.85
C GLN A 415 -14.85 -8.09 -10.27
N GLY A 416 -15.73 -8.35 -9.29
CA GLY A 416 -17.15 -8.70 -9.50
C GLY A 416 -18.06 -7.53 -9.12
N GLY A 417 -19.10 -7.80 -8.31
CA GLY A 417 -20.03 -6.77 -7.82
C GLY A 417 -19.37 -5.57 -7.11
N PRO A 418 -19.65 -4.32 -7.53
CA PRO A 418 -19.17 -3.11 -6.85
C PRO A 418 -19.68 -2.98 -5.40
N HIS A 419 -18.88 -2.38 -4.52
CA HIS A 419 -19.29 -2.10 -3.13
C HIS A 419 -20.09 -0.79 -3.06
N ASN A 420 -21.41 -0.87 -3.22
CA ASN A 420 -22.27 0.32 -3.36
C ASN A 420 -22.33 1.20 -2.10
N ASN A 421 -22.23 0.60 -0.90
CA ASN A 421 -22.09 1.33 0.36
C ASN A 421 -20.80 2.18 0.39
N HIS A 422 -19.69 1.65 -0.15
CA HIS A 422 -18.46 2.43 -0.34
C HIS A 422 -18.66 3.55 -1.34
N ILE A 423 -19.27 3.31 -2.51
CA ILE A 423 -19.48 4.33 -3.54
C ILE A 423 -20.33 5.49 -2.99
N ALA A 424 -21.39 5.19 -2.22
CA ALA A 424 -22.19 6.20 -1.55
C ALA A 424 -21.38 7.00 -0.52
N ALA A 425 -20.58 6.31 0.32
CA ALA A 425 -19.71 6.96 1.29
C ALA A 425 -18.65 7.84 0.61
N LEU A 426 -18.14 7.42 -0.55
CA LEU A 426 -17.20 8.19 -1.35
C LEU A 426 -17.85 9.44 -1.94
N ALA A 427 -19.08 9.33 -2.45
CA ALA A 427 -19.83 10.49 -2.94
C ALA A 427 -20.04 11.55 -1.83
N ILE A 428 -20.23 11.13 -0.58
CA ILE A 428 -20.32 12.04 0.58
C ILE A 428 -18.97 12.73 0.81
N ALA A 429 -17.87 11.96 0.85
CA ALA A 429 -16.53 12.50 1.05
C ALA A 429 -16.15 13.51 -0.06
N LEU A 430 -16.42 13.18 -1.32
CA LEU A 430 -16.12 14.06 -2.46
C LEU A 430 -16.91 15.38 -2.43
N LYS A 431 -18.14 15.36 -1.90
CA LYS A 431 -18.89 16.59 -1.65
C LYS A 431 -18.16 17.49 -0.64
N GLN A 432 -17.57 16.91 0.40
CA GLN A 432 -16.80 17.65 1.41
C GLN A 432 -15.47 18.16 0.85
N VAL A 433 -14.80 17.35 0.01
CA VAL A 433 -13.52 17.73 -0.64
C VAL A 433 -13.66 19.01 -1.46
N ALA A 434 -14.83 19.22 -2.07
CA ALA A 434 -15.12 20.41 -2.87
C ALA A 434 -15.47 21.68 -2.07
N THR A 435 -15.39 21.66 -0.72
CA THR A 435 -15.74 22.83 0.09
C THR A 435 -14.54 23.70 0.50
N PRO A 436 -14.75 25.00 0.79
CA PRO A 436 -13.69 25.87 1.31
C PRO A 436 -13.10 25.39 2.64
N GLU A 437 -13.90 24.79 3.52
CA GLU A 437 -13.45 24.27 4.81
C GLU A 437 -12.46 23.13 4.64
N TYR A 438 -12.67 22.27 3.63
CA TYR A 438 -11.72 21.21 3.31
C TYR A 438 -10.40 21.78 2.78
N LYS A 439 -10.43 22.84 1.97
CA LYS A 439 -9.21 23.56 1.57
C LYS A 439 -8.47 24.14 2.76
N ALA A 440 -9.17 24.78 3.70
CA ALA A 440 -8.55 25.31 4.93
C ALA A 440 -7.90 24.18 5.75
N TYR A 441 -8.56 23.02 5.87
CA TYR A 441 -7.98 21.83 6.50
C TYR A 441 -6.68 21.36 5.82
N ILE A 442 -6.64 21.29 4.49
CA ILE A 442 -5.44 20.88 3.75
C ILE A 442 -4.30 21.89 3.91
N GLN A 443 -4.61 23.19 3.91
CA GLN A 443 -3.61 24.22 4.19
C GLN A 443 -3.04 24.09 5.60
N GLN A 444 -3.89 23.86 6.60
CA GLN A 444 -3.45 23.63 7.98
C GLN A 444 -2.58 22.37 8.09
N MET A 445 -2.95 21.29 7.40
CA MET A 445 -2.19 20.03 7.38
C MET A 445 -0.75 20.24 6.87
N LYS A 446 -0.57 21.05 5.81
CA LYS A 446 0.76 21.42 5.29
C LYS A 446 1.55 22.26 6.30
N LYS A 447 0.92 23.30 6.87
CA LYS A 447 1.56 24.16 7.89
C LYS A 447 2.03 23.34 9.09
N ASN A 448 1.19 22.41 9.55
CA ASN A 448 1.52 21.48 10.62
C ASN A 448 2.73 20.59 10.28
N ALA A 449 2.81 20.07 9.04
CA ALA A 449 3.94 19.26 8.60
C ALA A 449 5.25 20.07 8.57
N GLN A 450 5.17 21.33 8.10
CA GLN A 450 6.29 22.26 8.08
C GLN A 450 6.72 22.68 9.50
N ALA A 451 5.77 22.93 10.41
CA ALA A 451 6.03 23.24 11.81
C ALA A 451 6.74 22.08 12.52
N LEU A 452 6.24 20.84 12.34
CA LEU A 452 6.89 19.64 12.88
C LEU A 452 8.31 19.47 12.32
N ALA A 453 8.49 19.64 11.01
CA ALA A 453 9.81 19.56 10.38
C ALA A 453 10.78 20.60 10.96
N ALA A 454 10.35 21.86 11.06
CA ALA A 454 11.15 22.93 11.66
C ALA A 454 11.50 22.65 13.12
N ALA A 455 10.54 22.14 13.90
CA ALA A 455 10.74 21.78 15.30
C ALA A 455 11.78 20.66 15.48
N LEU A 456 11.73 19.62 14.64
CA LEU A 456 12.72 18.54 14.65
C LEU A 456 14.11 19.03 14.22
N LEU A 457 14.20 19.88 13.19
CA LEU A 457 15.47 20.47 12.75
C LEU A 457 16.11 21.34 13.84
N ARG A 458 15.34 22.16 14.55
CA ARG A 458 15.83 22.94 15.72
C ARG A 458 16.42 22.04 16.81
N ARG A 459 15.91 20.80 16.94
CA ARG A 459 16.40 19.77 17.85
C ARG A 459 17.52 18.91 17.25
N LYS A 460 18.13 19.37 16.15
CA LYS A 460 19.27 18.76 15.43
C LYS A 460 18.96 17.37 14.86
N CYS A 461 17.69 17.08 14.57
CA CYS A 461 17.28 15.87 13.85
C CYS A 461 17.61 15.97 12.36
N ARG A 462 17.95 14.83 11.74
CA ARG A 462 18.16 14.75 10.29
C ARG A 462 16.88 14.36 9.58
N LEU A 463 16.39 15.21 8.68
CA LEU A 463 15.24 14.89 7.82
C LEU A 463 15.73 14.59 6.40
N VAL A 464 15.15 13.58 5.74
CA VAL A 464 15.42 13.33 4.32
C VAL A 464 14.96 14.55 3.53
N THR A 465 15.81 15.06 2.63
CA THR A 465 15.65 16.34 1.91
C THR A 465 15.63 17.61 2.80
N GLY A 466 15.83 17.50 4.12
CA GLY A 466 15.87 18.65 5.04
C GLY A 466 14.52 19.33 5.30
N GLY A 467 13.38 18.75 4.92
CA GLY A 467 12.07 19.37 5.12
C GLY A 467 10.95 18.63 4.40
N THR A 468 9.84 19.32 4.15
CA THR A 468 8.68 18.79 3.41
C THR A 468 7.90 19.89 2.70
N ASP A 469 7.31 19.53 1.55
CA ASP A 469 6.37 20.36 0.79
C ASP A 469 4.92 19.83 0.88
N ASN A 470 4.71 18.69 1.57
CA ASN A 470 3.43 18.00 1.64
C ASN A 470 3.04 17.65 3.09
N HIS A 471 2.27 16.58 3.30
CA HIS A 471 1.67 16.19 4.59
C HIS A 471 2.54 15.25 5.43
N LEU A 472 3.73 14.87 4.95
CA LEU A 472 4.60 13.93 5.63
C LEU A 472 6.05 14.39 5.65
N LEU A 473 6.83 13.86 6.58
CA LEU A 473 8.27 13.97 6.63
C LEU A 473 8.89 12.60 6.86
N LEU A 474 10.17 12.50 6.52
CA LEU A 474 11.00 11.33 6.77
C LEU A 474 12.11 11.71 7.74
N TRP A 475 12.05 11.16 8.94
CA TRP A 475 13.08 11.35 9.95
C TRP A 475 14.07 10.20 9.88
N ASP A 476 15.32 10.55 9.63
CA ASP A 476 16.46 9.65 9.70
C ASP A 476 17.01 9.58 11.13
N LEU A 477 16.89 8.39 11.73
CA LEU A 477 17.34 8.09 13.08
C LEU A 477 18.77 7.53 13.13
N THR A 478 19.44 7.30 11.99
CA THR A 478 20.80 6.75 12.00
C THR A 478 21.81 7.62 12.74
N PRO A 479 21.75 8.97 12.75
CA PRO A 479 22.65 9.79 13.58
C PRO A 479 22.50 9.54 15.09
N MET A 480 21.37 8.98 15.52
CA MET A 480 21.11 8.59 16.91
C MET A 480 21.49 7.13 17.20
N GLY A 481 21.99 6.38 16.19
CA GLY A 481 22.30 4.96 16.32
C GLY A 481 21.07 4.05 16.48
N LEU A 482 19.89 4.54 16.09
CA LEU A 482 18.62 3.83 16.24
C LEU A 482 18.16 3.22 14.90
N THR A 483 17.36 2.16 15.00
CA THR A 483 16.60 1.63 13.85
C THR A 483 15.13 2.00 13.99
N GLY A 484 14.43 2.19 12.88
CA GLY A 484 13.01 2.50 12.87
C GLY A 484 12.17 1.42 13.56
N LYS A 485 12.57 0.15 13.47
CA LYS A 485 11.87 -0.99 14.12
C LYS A 485 11.79 -0.85 15.64
N VAL A 486 12.91 -0.52 16.27
CA VAL A 486 13.01 -0.42 17.73
C VAL A 486 12.31 0.84 18.22
N TYR A 487 12.51 1.95 17.51
CA TYR A 487 11.89 3.24 17.83
C TYR A 487 10.36 3.20 17.68
N GLU A 488 9.84 2.63 16.58
CA GLU A 488 8.40 2.43 16.36
C GLU A 488 7.72 1.72 17.54
N LYS A 489 8.37 0.67 18.09
CA LYS A 489 7.83 -0.07 19.23
C LYS A 489 7.78 0.74 20.52
N VAL A 490 8.78 1.58 20.77
CA VAL A 490 8.77 2.49 21.93
C VAL A 490 7.68 3.54 21.78
N CYS A 491 7.54 4.12 20.59
CA CYS A 491 6.45 5.06 20.29
C CYS A 491 5.07 4.42 20.52
N GLU A 492 4.84 3.21 20.02
CA GLU A 492 3.59 2.47 20.23
C GLU A 492 3.26 2.30 21.72
N MET A 493 4.25 1.93 22.53
CA MET A 493 4.08 1.81 24.00
C MET A 493 3.81 3.14 24.70
N CYS A 494 4.19 4.25 24.08
CA CYS A 494 3.91 5.61 24.53
C CYS A 494 2.62 6.19 23.92
N HIS A 495 1.83 5.39 23.19
CA HIS A 495 0.63 5.81 22.46
C HIS A 495 0.89 6.87 21.37
N ILE A 496 2.07 6.79 20.74
CA ILE A 496 2.42 7.53 19.53
C ILE A 496 2.46 6.54 18.38
N THR A 497 1.55 6.66 17.43
CA THR A 497 1.41 5.71 16.32
C THR A 497 2.09 6.26 15.09
N LEU A 498 3.19 5.65 14.64
CA LEU A 498 3.93 6.01 13.42
C LEU A 498 4.47 4.74 12.76
N ASN A 499 5.07 4.85 11.57
CA ASN A 499 5.61 3.68 10.88
C ASN A 499 7.09 3.83 10.51
N LYS A 500 7.86 2.76 10.73
CA LYS A 500 9.21 2.59 10.19
C LYS A 500 9.19 2.57 8.67
N THR A 501 10.29 3.02 8.07
CA THR A 501 10.46 2.99 6.63
C THR A 501 11.94 2.88 6.26
N ALA A 502 12.21 2.29 5.10
CA ALA A 502 13.55 2.24 4.57
C ALA A 502 13.89 3.61 3.94
N ILE A 503 15.12 4.05 4.11
CA ILE A 503 15.66 5.29 3.52
C ILE A 503 17.02 5.00 2.90
N PHE A 504 17.50 5.89 2.01
CA PHE A 504 18.87 5.84 1.54
C PHE A 504 19.81 6.60 2.49
N GLY A 505 20.94 5.98 2.81
CA GLY A 505 22.08 6.69 3.40
C GLY A 505 22.91 7.42 2.33
N ASP A 506 23.79 8.32 2.77
CA ASP A 506 24.58 9.20 1.90
C ASP A 506 25.47 8.44 0.88
N ASN A 507 25.83 7.19 1.21
CA ASN A 507 26.59 6.28 0.37
C ASN A 507 25.72 5.44 -0.60
N GLY A 508 24.41 5.70 -0.67
CA GLY A 508 23.46 4.96 -1.50
C GLY A 508 23.03 3.59 -0.95
N THR A 509 23.43 3.23 0.26
CA THR A 509 22.96 1.98 0.91
C THR A 509 21.58 2.17 1.54
N ILE A 510 20.77 1.12 1.50
CA ILE A 510 19.44 1.13 2.13
C ILE A 510 19.61 0.98 3.65
N SER A 511 19.03 1.90 4.41
CA SER A 511 19.04 1.91 5.86
C SER A 511 17.64 1.65 6.43
N PRO A 512 17.49 0.79 7.46
CA PRO A 512 16.24 0.61 8.20
C PRO A 512 16.03 1.70 9.29
N GLY A 513 16.86 2.76 9.30
CA GLY A 513 16.85 3.83 10.30
C GLY A 513 15.80 4.91 10.09
N GLY A 514 14.92 4.78 9.09
CA GLY A 514 13.90 5.79 8.81
C GLY A 514 12.60 5.55 9.57
N VAL A 515 11.93 6.66 9.93
CA VAL A 515 10.49 6.67 10.23
C VAL A 515 9.76 7.70 9.40
N ARG A 516 8.54 7.36 9.01
CA ARG A 516 7.63 8.23 8.28
C ARG A 516 6.59 8.77 9.25
N ILE A 517 6.43 10.09 9.24
CA ILE A 517 5.54 10.81 10.14
C ILE A 517 4.66 11.70 9.28
N GLY A 518 3.35 11.66 9.48
CA GLY A 518 2.41 12.52 8.78
C GLY A 518 1.44 13.22 9.70
N THR A 519 0.88 14.31 9.20
CA THR A 519 0.00 15.22 9.92
C THR A 519 -1.51 15.09 9.69
N PRO A 520 -2.07 14.32 8.71
CA PRO A 520 -3.50 14.36 8.41
C PRO A 520 -4.43 14.04 9.58
N ALA A 521 -4.17 12.97 10.32
CA ALA A 521 -5.05 12.48 11.37
C ALA A 521 -5.17 13.46 12.56
N MET A 522 -4.04 13.93 13.09
CA MET A 522 -4.06 14.92 14.17
C MET A 522 -4.56 16.29 13.72
N THR A 523 -4.29 16.70 12.47
CA THR A 523 -4.90 17.93 11.92
C THR A 523 -6.42 17.81 11.85
N THR A 524 -6.95 16.63 11.51
CA THR A 524 -8.40 16.39 11.48
C THR A 524 -9.02 16.52 12.87
N ARG A 525 -8.28 16.24 13.95
CA ARG A 525 -8.71 16.45 15.33
C ARG A 525 -8.62 17.91 15.80
N GLY A 526 -8.13 18.81 14.96
CA GLY A 526 -8.01 20.24 15.26
C GLY A 526 -6.62 20.69 15.70
N CYS A 527 -5.60 19.83 15.67
CA CYS A 527 -4.24 20.26 16.01
C CYS A 527 -3.70 21.30 15.02
N ILE A 528 -3.00 22.28 15.55
CA ILE A 528 -2.33 23.38 14.82
C ILE A 528 -0.81 23.34 15.00
N GLU A 529 -0.08 24.34 14.50
CA GLU A 529 1.38 24.34 14.43
C GLU A 529 2.03 24.16 15.81
N SER A 530 1.55 24.87 16.84
CA SER A 530 2.07 24.76 18.22
C SER A 530 1.93 23.36 18.82
N ASP A 531 0.88 22.66 18.42
CA ASP A 531 0.59 21.31 18.88
C ASP A 531 1.58 20.33 18.26
N PHE A 532 1.90 20.52 16.97
CA PHE A 532 2.94 19.76 16.30
C PHE A 532 4.36 20.07 16.80
N GLU A 533 4.61 21.28 17.31
CA GLU A 533 5.86 21.54 18.05
C GLU A 533 5.94 20.74 19.35
N THR A 534 4.82 20.63 20.08
CA THR A 534 4.71 19.80 21.29
C THR A 534 4.90 18.31 20.96
N MET A 535 4.32 17.84 19.86
CA MET A 535 4.54 16.48 19.36
C MET A 535 6.01 16.21 19.03
N ALA A 536 6.76 17.21 18.53
CA ALA A 536 8.20 17.07 18.33
C ALA A 536 8.93 16.75 19.65
N ASP A 537 8.53 17.34 20.77
CA ASP A 537 9.11 17.03 22.09
C ASP A 537 8.79 15.60 22.53
N PHE A 538 7.57 15.12 22.32
CA PHE A 538 7.20 13.74 22.62
C PHE A 538 8.00 12.74 21.77
N LEU A 539 8.16 13.01 20.47
CA LEU A 539 8.96 12.20 19.56
C LEU A 539 10.43 12.14 20.01
N ILE A 540 11.01 13.27 20.42
CA ILE A 540 12.40 13.32 20.89
C ILE A 540 12.56 12.59 22.22
N LYS A 541 11.62 12.75 23.15
CA LYS A 541 11.63 12.00 24.42
C LYS A 541 11.54 10.50 24.16
N ALA A 542 10.68 10.04 23.25
CA ALA A 542 10.61 8.64 22.84
C ALA A 542 11.97 8.14 22.28
N ALA A 543 12.67 8.97 21.50
CA ALA A 543 13.95 8.59 20.91
C ALA A 543 15.07 8.49 21.97
N GLN A 544 15.03 9.36 22.98
CA GLN A 544 15.92 9.29 24.14
C GLN A 544 15.69 8.03 24.98
N ILE A 545 14.42 7.69 25.25
CA ILE A 545 14.04 6.44 25.93
C ILE A 545 14.55 5.23 25.15
N THR A 546 14.32 5.21 23.83
CA THR A 546 14.79 4.15 22.93
C THR A 546 16.31 3.98 23.02
N SER A 547 17.05 5.10 23.00
CA SER A 547 18.51 5.09 23.10
C SER A 547 19.00 4.57 24.45
N ALA A 548 18.31 4.91 25.55
CA ALA A 548 18.65 4.42 26.89
C ALA A 548 18.44 2.91 27.00
N LEU A 549 17.29 2.41 26.56
CA LEU A 549 16.96 0.97 26.59
C LEU A 549 17.89 0.15 25.69
N GLN A 550 18.29 0.67 24.54
CA GLN A 550 19.25 -0.01 23.66
C GLN A 550 20.65 -0.10 24.29
N ARG A 551 21.06 0.90 25.08
CA ARG A 551 22.32 0.82 25.86
C ARG A 551 22.23 -0.18 27.01
N GLU A 552 21.08 -0.31 27.65
CA GLU A 552 20.86 -1.23 28.77
C GLU A 552 20.83 -2.70 28.33
N HIS A 553 20.08 -3.03 27.28
CA HIS A 553 19.83 -4.42 26.85
C HIS A 553 20.65 -4.86 25.63
N GLY A 554 21.49 -3.99 25.08
CA GLY A 554 22.32 -4.29 23.92
C GLY A 554 21.49 -4.70 22.69
N LYS A 555 21.91 -5.76 22.00
CA LYS A 555 21.25 -6.28 20.79
C LYS A 555 20.14 -7.31 21.07
N SER A 556 19.87 -7.63 22.34
CA SER A 556 18.89 -8.65 22.73
C SER A 556 17.46 -8.13 22.53
N HIS A 557 16.87 -8.44 21.38
CA HIS A 557 15.51 -7.99 21.05
C HIS A 557 14.46 -8.50 22.04
N LYS A 558 14.63 -9.72 22.57
CA LYS A 558 13.68 -10.31 23.53
C LYS A 558 13.67 -9.58 24.86
N GLU A 559 14.86 -9.26 25.38
CA GLU A 559 14.99 -8.49 26.64
C GLU A 559 14.53 -7.05 26.45
N PHE A 560 14.86 -6.44 25.32
CA PHE A 560 14.37 -5.12 24.94
C PHE A 560 12.84 -5.07 24.99
N VAL A 561 12.13 -5.97 24.30
CA VAL A 561 10.66 -5.97 24.27
C VAL A 561 10.06 -6.20 25.66
N LYS A 562 10.66 -7.08 26.47
CA LYS A 562 10.18 -7.35 27.84
C LYS A 562 10.30 -6.12 28.74
N SER A 563 11.36 -5.33 28.57
CA SER A 563 11.61 -4.12 29.38
C SER A 563 10.58 -3.01 29.16
N LEU A 564 9.95 -2.97 27.98
CA LEU A 564 9.05 -1.88 27.60
C LEU A 564 7.85 -1.74 28.54
N CYS A 565 7.25 -2.86 28.96
CA CYS A 565 6.05 -2.85 29.78
C CYS A 565 6.28 -2.37 31.21
N THR A 566 7.52 -2.45 31.71
CA THR A 566 7.89 -2.11 33.09
C THR A 566 8.67 -0.80 33.19
N ASN A 567 8.99 -0.15 32.07
CA ASN A 567 9.79 1.06 32.04
C ASN A 567 8.97 2.28 32.50
N LYS A 568 9.46 2.99 33.54
CA LYS A 568 8.78 4.14 34.13
C LYS A 568 8.72 5.34 33.19
N ASP A 569 9.76 5.58 32.38
CA ASP A 569 9.79 6.71 31.44
C ASP A 569 8.77 6.52 30.31
N ILE A 570 8.55 5.27 29.86
CA ILE A 570 7.48 4.94 28.91
C ILE A 570 6.11 5.23 29.53
N ALA A 571 5.87 4.81 30.77
CA ALA A 571 4.61 5.06 31.44
C ALA A 571 4.35 6.57 31.64
N GLU A 572 5.37 7.34 32.01
CA GLU A 572 5.27 8.79 32.15
C GLU A 572 4.97 9.47 30.80
N LEU A 573 5.73 9.12 29.74
CA LEU A 573 5.52 9.69 28.42
C LEU A 573 4.13 9.33 27.87
N ARG A 574 3.69 8.08 28.03
CA ARG A 574 2.33 7.64 27.67
C ARG A 574 1.27 8.50 28.35
N ASN A 575 1.36 8.71 29.65
CA ASN A 575 0.38 9.51 30.39
C ASN A 575 0.31 10.96 29.87
N ARG A 576 1.47 11.54 29.53
CA ARG A 576 1.53 12.89 28.94
C ARG A 576 0.95 12.94 27.53
N VAL A 577 1.19 11.92 26.72
CA VAL A 577 0.64 11.77 25.38
C VAL A 577 -0.88 11.62 25.44
N GLU A 578 -1.41 10.77 26.32
CA GLU A 578 -2.85 10.62 26.51
C GLU A 578 -3.50 11.92 26.99
N ALA A 579 -2.91 12.57 27.99
CA ALA A 579 -3.42 13.85 28.50
C ALA A 579 -3.40 14.96 27.45
N PHE A 580 -2.44 14.94 26.52
CA PHE A 580 -2.40 15.84 25.39
C PHE A 580 -3.50 15.48 24.35
N ALA A 581 -3.57 14.22 23.93
CA ALA A 581 -4.51 13.78 22.89
C ALA A 581 -5.99 13.96 23.32
N LEU A 582 -6.31 13.79 24.60
CA LEU A 582 -7.66 13.94 25.14
C LEU A 582 -8.18 15.38 25.14
N GLN A 583 -7.35 16.37 24.85
CA GLN A 583 -7.77 17.77 24.72
C GLN A 583 -8.49 18.06 23.39
N TYR A 584 -8.39 17.14 22.41
CA TYR A 584 -8.90 17.34 21.06
C TYR A 584 -10.09 16.44 20.76
N GLU A 585 -11.07 16.99 20.05
CA GLU A 585 -12.24 16.23 19.60
C GLU A 585 -11.84 15.07 18.67
N MET A 586 -12.65 14.01 18.70
CA MET A 586 -12.54 12.91 17.75
C MET A 586 -13.74 12.97 16.80
N PRO A 587 -13.53 13.21 15.49
CA PRO A 587 -14.60 13.22 14.51
C PRO A 587 -15.39 11.93 14.58
N ALA A 588 -16.71 12.05 14.40
CA ALA A 588 -17.62 10.93 14.39
C ALA A 588 -17.71 10.11 15.69
N SER A 589 -17.05 10.55 16.77
CA SER A 589 -17.31 10.05 18.12
C SER A 589 -18.45 10.84 18.75
N LEU A 590 -19.36 10.14 19.46
CA LEU A 590 -20.35 10.76 20.33
C LEU A 590 -19.74 11.22 21.67
N ILE A 591 -18.40 11.27 21.78
CA ILE A 591 -17.74 11.76 22.99
C ILE A 591 -17.85 13.28 22.98
N ARG A 592 -19.02 13.79 23.40
CA ARG A 592 -19.07 15.12 23.99
C ARG A 592 -18.26 15.01 25.27
N ILE A 593 -17.16 15.77 25.33
CA ILE A 593 -16.50 16.05 26.59
C ILE A 593 -17.49 16.97 27.33
N GLU A 594 -18.33 16.39 28.18
CA GLU A 594 -19.12 17.13 29.18
C GLU A 594 -18.25 17.44 30.40
#